data_AF-A0A349H9Z7-F1
#
_entry.id   AF-A0A349H9Z7-F1
#
_cell.length_a   1.000
_cell.length_b   1.000
_cell.length_c   1.000
_cell.angle_alpha   90.00
_cell.angle_beta   90.00
_cell.angle_gamma   90.00
#
_symmetry.space_group_name_H-M   'P 1'
#
loop_
_entity.id
_entity.type
_entity.pdbx_description
1 polymer ?
#
loop_
_entity_poly.entity_id
_entity_poly.type
_entity_poly.pdbx_seq_one_letter_code
_entity_poly.pdbx_strand_id
1 'polypeptide(L)'
;MCIRDRSQTAPFAPASGNPRQILYQGDGGQRLAQTGPTATVAVGDPGSEVVQVDSADPAKGLFATLDRLATTLETAPTSLHADLATALSEIDSGLNNLNGVQAKVGVRLQALESQAFANSDFSLHLQQTISEVGDLDYAEAITQLSRETLGLQVAQQSFMRVQNLSLFNYMN
;
A
#
# COMPACT_ATOMS: atom_id res chain seq x y z
N MET A 1 13.82 20.61 -9.26
CA MET A 1 14.95 19.79 -9.71
C MET A 1 14.40 18.40 -10.03
N CYS A 2 14.15 18.09 -11.31
CA CYS A 2 13.59 16.79 -11.70
C CYS A 2 14.64 15.70 -11.49
N ILE A 3 14.41 14.83 -10.51
CA ILE A 3 15.11 13.55 -10.40
C ILE A 3 14.68 12.76 -11.65
N ARG A 4 15.60 12.53 -12.59
CA ARG A 4 15.34 11.69 -13.76
C ARG A 4 15.29 10.24 -13.28
N ASP A 5 14.06 9.75 -13.11
CA ASP A 5 13.76 8.34 -12.88
C ASP A 5 14.42 7.51 -13.99
N ARG A 6 15.33 6.59 -13.61
CA ARG A 6 16.05 5.69 -14.55
C ARG A 6 15.31 4.37 -14.79
N SER A 7 13.99 4.34 -14.69
CA SER A 7 13.15 3.14 -14.90
C SER A 7 13.26 2.48 -16.27
N GLN A 8 13.76 3.17 -17.31
CA GLN A 8 13.96 2.59 -18.65
C GLN A 8 15.40 2.12 -18.91
N THR A 9 16.31 2.26 -17.94
CA THR A 9 17.69 1.79 -18.06
C THR A 9 17.83 0.50 -17.25
N ALA A 10 18.49 -0.51 -17.83
CA ALA A 10 18.85 -1.70 -17.07
C ALA A 10 19.68 -1.29 -15.84
N PRO A 11 19.29 -1.70 -14.61
CA PRO A 11 19.93 -1.20 -13.39
C PRO A 11 21.39 -1.67 -13.26
N PHE A 12 21.75 -2.79 -13.89
CA PHE A 12 23.11 -3.31 -13.92
C PHE A 12 23.54 -3.53 -15.37
N ALA A 13 24.76 -3.10 -15.69
CA ALA A 13 25.35 -3.30 -17.00
C ALA A 13 26.88 -3.38 -16.91
N PRO A 14 27.53 -4.09 -17.86
CA PRO A 14 28.98 -4.22 -17.88
C PRO A 14 29.68 -2.86 -18.05
N ALA A 15 30.85 -2.72 -17.44
CA ALA A 15 31.72 -1.57 -17.59
C ALA A 15 32.29 -1.50 -19.01
N SER A 16 32.37 -0.29 -19.56
CA SER A 16 33.02 -0.07 -20.85
C SER A 16 34.49 -0.45 -20.77
N GLY A 17 34.88 -1.51 -21.49
CA GLY A 17 36.26 -2.01 -21.54
C GLY A 17 36.54 -3.23 -20.65
N ASN A 18 35.62 -3.63 -19.77
CA ASN A 18 35.70 -4.90 -19.04
C ASN A 18 34.31 -5.50 -18.84
N PRO A 19 33.88 -6.47 -19.68
CA PRO A 19 32.54 -7.04 -19.62
C PRO A 19 32.27 -7.83 -18.33
N ARG A 20 33.32 -8.20 -17.59
CA ARG A 20 33.22 -8.92 -16.30
C ARG A 20 32.88 -8.00 -15.13
N GLN A 21 33.17 -6.70 -15.25
CA GLN A 21 32.86 -5.74 -14.20
C GLN A 21 31.44 -5.21 -14.39
N ILE A 22 30.52 -5.60 -13.50
CA ILE A 22 29.13 -5.13 -13.52
C ILE A 22 29.00 -3.85 -12.70
N LEU A 23 28.51 -2.78 -13.33
CA LEU A 23 28.28 -1.48 -12.70
C LEU A 23 26.79 -1.23 -12.52
N TYR A 24 26.44 -0.59 -11.41
CA TYR A 24 25.10 -0.09 -11.20
C TYR A 24 24.88 1.21 -12.00
N GLN A 25 23.83 1.23 -12.81
CA GLN A 25 23.44 2.37 -13.65
C GLN A 25 22.05 2.92 -13.28
N GLY A 26 21.40 2.37 -12.26
CA GLY A 26 20.15 2.91 -11.74
C GLY A 26 20.35 4.20 -10.94
N ASP A 27 19.26 4.73 -10.42
CA ASP A 27 19.25 5.84 -9.46
C ASP A 27 19.10 5.33 -8.02
N GLY A 28 19.67 6.04 -7.05
CA GLY A 28 19.50 5.73 -5.63
C GLY A 28 18.13 6.12 -5.07
N GLY A 29 17.18 6.45 -5.93
CA GLY A 29 15.86 6.95 -5.54
C GLY A 29 14.92 5.81 -5.14
N GLN A 30 14.06 6.07 -4.16
CA GLN A 30 12.92 5.22 -3.87
C GLN A 30 11.65 5.95 -4.28
N ARG A 31 10.83 5.30 -5.10
CA ARG A 31 9.48 5.81 -5.38
C ARG A 31 8.61 5.53 -4.17
N LEU A 32 7.89 6.53 -3.70
CA LEU A 32 6.94 6.42 -2.60
C LEU A 32 5.51 6.34 -3.16
N ALA A 33 4.71 5.40 -2.68
CA ALA A 33 3.28 5.33 -2.92
C ALA A 33 2.51 5.78 -1.68
N GLN A 34 1.45 6.57 -1.86
CA GLN A 34 0.54 6.92 -0.77
C GLN A 34 -0.38 5.72 -0.47
N THR A 35 -0.50 5.39 0.81
CA THR A 35 -1.29 4.25 1.32
C THR A 35 -2.40 4.69 2.27
N GLY A 36 -2.39 5.97 2.65
CA GLY A 36 -3.43 6.65 3.42
C GLY A 36 -3.24 8.18 3.34
N PRO A 37 -4.08 8.97 4.04
CA PRO A 37 -4.03 10.43 3.99
C PRO A 37 -2.67 11.04 4.39
N THR A 38 -1.92 10.35 5.25
CA THR A 38 -0.61 10.78 5.74
C THR A 38 0.46 9.69 5.64
N ALA A 39 0.11 8.51 5.13
CA ALA A 39 1.00 7.35 5.08
C ALA A 39 1.56 7.16 3.66
N THR A 40 2.88 6.96 3.58
CA THR A 40 3.55 6.57 2.34
C THR A 40 4.45 5.38 2.59
N VAL A 41 4.58 4.52 1.58
CA VAL A 41 5.45 3.34 1.59
C VAL A 41 6.31 3.34 0.34
N ALA A 42 7.60 3.05 0.49
CA ALA A 42 8.49 2.87 -0.64
C ALA A 42 8.10 1.62 -1.44
N VAL A 43 7.95 1.76 -2.75
CA VAL A 43 7.53 0.67 -3.65
C VAL A 43 8.69 -0.15 -4.22
N GLY A 44 9.92 0.12 -3.79
CA GLY A 44 11.11 -0.62 -4.18
C GLY A 44 12.36 -0.09 -3.47
N ASP A 45 13.43 -0.88 -3.53
CA ASP A 45 14.77 -0.50 -3.06
C ASP A 45 15.73 -0.44 -4.26
N PRO A 46 16.69 0.52 -4.28
CA PRO A 46 17.66 0.62 -5.36
C PRO A 46 18.52 -0.64 -5.47
N GLY A 47 18.82 -1.08 -6.69
CA GLY A 47 19.68 -2.25 -6.91
C GLY A 47 21.05 -2.15 -6.23
N SER A 48 21.60 -0.94 -6.08
CA SER A 48 22.82 -0.73 -5.30
C SER A 48 22.66 -1.13 -3.83
N GLU A 49 21.54 -0.81 -3.19
CA GLU A 49 21.25 -1.22 -1.80
C GLU A 49 21.07 -2.75 -1.69
N VAL A 50 20.58 -3.39 -2.76
CA VAL A 50 20.32 -4.84 -2.77
C VAL A 50 21.58 -5.68 -3.01
N VAL A 51 22.44 -5.25 -3.94
CA VAL A 51 23.52 -6.10 -4.48
C VAL A 51 24.93 -5.55 -4.20
N GLN A 52 25.07 -4.25 -3.90
CA GLN A 52 26.34 -3.64 -3.52
C GLN A 52 26.39 -3.51 -2.00
N VAL A 53 26.87 -4.58 -1.35
CA VAL A 53 27.04 -4.66 0.12
C VAL A 53 27.85 -3.50 0.67
N ASP A 54 28.84 -3.03 -0.10
CA ASP A 54 29.62 -1.84 0.17
C ASP A 54 29.49 -0.86 -1.01
N SER A 55 28.84 0.28 -0.78
CA SER A 55 28.69 1.33 -1.79
C SER A 55 30.00 2.09 -2.05
N ALA A 56 30.98 2.01 -1.14
CA ALA A 56 32.30 2.61 -1.31
C ALA A 56 33.27 1.68 -2.06
N ASP A 57 33.04 0.37 -2.01
CA ASP A 57 33.85 -0.63 -2.71
C ASP A 57 33.00 -1.56 -3.60
N PRO A 58 32.74 -1.17 -4.86
CA PRO A 58 32.02 -2.00 -5.83
C PRO A 58 32.66 -3.37 -6.07
N ALA A 59 33.94 -3.55 -5.76
CA ALA A 59 34.63 -4.84 -5.91
C ALA A 59 34.17 -5.89 -4.88
N LYS A 60 33.50 -5.46 -3.81
CA LYS A 60 32.85 -6.33 -2.81
C LYS A 60 31.36 -6.55 -3.07
N GLY A 61 30.84 -6.05 -4.18
CA GLY A 61 29.48 -6.36 -4.61
C GLY A 61 29.37 -7.83 -5.04
N LEU A 62 28.17 -8.41 -4.91
CA LEU A 62 27.95 -9.84 -5.16
C LEU A 62 28.41 -10.28 -6.56
N PHE A 63 28.18 -9.45 -7.59
CA PHE A 63 28.63 -9.75 -8.95
C PHE A 63 30.17 -9.82 -9.07
N ALA A 64 30.88 -8.88 -8.43
CA ALA A 64 32.34 -8.86 -8.44
C ALA A 64 32.93 -10.03 -7.63
N THR A 65 32.31 -10.37 -6.50
CA THR A 65 32.68 -11.55 -5.71
C THR A 65 32.53 -12.84 -6.52
N LEU A 66 31.43 -13.02 -7.25
CA LEU A 66 31.19 -14.20 -8.09
C LEU A 66 32.14 -14.29 -9.28
N ASP A 67 32.44 -13.17 -9.95
CA ASP A 67 33.40 -13.13 -11.05
C ASP A 67 34.83 -13.44 -10.57
N ARG A 68 35.22 -12.88 -9.42
CA ARG A 68 36.50 -13.19 -8.78
C ARG A 68 36.59 -14.66 -8.40
N LEU A 69 35.54 -15.22 -7.81
CA LEU A 69 35.48 -16.64 -7.47
C LEU A 69 35.64 -17.52 -8.71
N ALA A 70 34.93 -17.22 -9.80
CA ALA A 70 35.06 -17.94 -11.07
C ALA A 70 36.50 -17.87 -11.60
N THR A 71 37.09 -16.67 -11.64
CA THR A 71 38.47 -16.46 -12.09
C THR A 71 39.48 -17.21 -11.23
N THR A 72 39.30 -17.23 -9.90
CA THR A 72 40.16 -17.97 -8.96
C THR A 72 40.08 -19.47 -9.20
N LEU A 73 38.89 -20.00 -9.49
CA LEU A 73 38.70 -21.43 -9.82
C LEU A 73 39.30 -21.81 -11.18
N GLU A 74 39.24 -20.91 -12.17
CA GLU A 74 39.81 -21.13 -13.50
C GLU A 74 41.35 -21.08 -13.50
N THR A 75 41.93 -20.13 -12.76
CA THR A 75 43.39 -19.90 -12.75
C THR A 75 44.13 -20.74 -11.71
N ALA A 76 43.42 -21.22 -10.67
CA ALA A 76 43.95 -22.01 -9.57
C ALA A 76 45.29 -21.46 -9.01
N PRO A 77 45.32 -20.21 -8.52
CA PRO A 77 46.54 -19.59 -8.04
C PRO A 77 47.05 -20.28 -6.77
N THR A 78 48.31 -20.05 -6.39
CA THR A 78 48.85 -20.57 -5.12
C THR A 78 48.10 -20.06 -3.88
N SER A 79 47.39 -18.93 -4.01
CA SER A 79 46.52 -18.33 -2.99
C SER A 79 45.09 -18.90 -2.97
N LEU A 80 44.78 -19.91 -3.79
CA LEU A 80 43.44 -20.47 -3.99
C LEU A 80 42.65 -20.64 -2.69
N HIS A 81 43.25 -21.23 -1.66
CA HIS A 81 42.55 -21.47 -0.39
C HIS A 81 42.15 -20.17 0.34
N ALA A 82 43.04 -19.17 0.36
CA ALA A 82 42.75 -17.88 0.99
C ALA A 82 41.73 -17.07 0.19
N ASP A 83 41.82 -17.12 -1.14
CA ASP A 83 40.89 -16.45 -2.04
C ASP A 83 39.48 -17.05 -1.96
N LEU A 84 39.37 -18.38 -1.85
CA LEU A 84 38.10 -19.07 -1.61
C LEU A 84 37.47 -18.70 -0.27
N ALA A 85 38.27 -18.69 0.81
CA ALA A 85 37.78 -18.29 2.12
C ALA A 85 37.25 -16.84 2.11
N THR A 86 37.95 -15.94 1.42
CA THR A 86 37.52 -14.54 1.26
C THR A 86 36.23 -14.44 0.44
N ALA A 87 36.14 -15.15 -0.68
CA ALA A 87 34.95 -15.15 -1.53
C ALA A 87 33.71 -15.69 -0.80
N LEU A 88 33.86 -16.75 -0.01
CA LEU A 88 32.77 -17.29 0.82
C LEU A 88 32.30 -16.27 1.87
N SER A 89 33.22 -15.60 2.56
CA SER A 89 32.87 -14.55 3.53
C SER A 89 32.15 -13.36 2.89
N GLU A 90 32.51 -12.99 1.66
CA GLU A 90 31.81 -11.94 0.91
C GLU A 90 30.44 -12.39 0.44
N ILE A 91 30.29 -13.64 -0.02
CA ILE A 91 28.99 -14.22 -0.36
C ILE A 91 28.07 -14.22 0.86
N ASP A 92 28.56 -14.64 2.03
CA ASP A 92 27.79 -14.59 3.28
C ASP A 92 27.35 -13.16 3.63
N SER A 93 28.24 -12.18 3.44
CA SER A 93 27.91 -10.77 3.61
C SER A 93 26.82 -10.30 2.62
N GLY A 94 26.91 -10.73 1.36
CA GLY A 94 25.90 -10.49 0.34
C GLY A 94 24.54 -11.11 0.68
N LEU A 95 24.53 -12.37 1.13
CA LEU A 95 23.31 -13.05 1.56
C LEU A 95 22.68 -12.37 2.79
N ASN A 96 23.49 -11.93 3.75
CA ASN A 96 23.02 -11.16 4.89
C ASN A 96 22.38 -9.83 4.47
N ASN A 97 22.96 -9.13 3.50
CA ASN A 97 22.36 -7.92 2.94
C ASN A 97 21.01 -8.20 2.28
N LEU A 98 20.92 -9.26 1.46
CA LEU A 98 19.66 -9.68 0.82
C LEU A 98 18.59 -10.04 1.86
N ASN A 99 18.97 -10.76 2.91
CA ASN A 99 18.07 -11.06 4.02
C ASN A 99 17.59 -9.79 4.73
N GLY A 100 18.48 -8.81 4.93
CA GLY A 100 18.14 -7.50 5.49
C GLY A 100 17.14 -6.73 4.63
N VAL A 101 17.36 -6.69 3.31
CA VAL A 101 16.41 -6.10 2.35
C VAL A 101 15.08 -6.84 2.38
N GLN A 102 15.07 -8.16 2.39
CA GLN A 102 13.85 -8.96 2.48
C GLN A 102 13.08 -8.69 3.78
N ALA A 103 13.78 -8.56 4.91
CA ALA A 103 13.17 -8.19 6.18
C ALA A 103 12.56 -6.78 6.13
N LYS A 104 13.25 -5.81 5.52
CA LYS A 104 12.74 -4.44 5.30
C LYS A 104 11.47 -4.45 4.44
N VAL A 105 11.44 -5.25 3.38
CA VAL A 105 10.23 -5.46 2.56
C VAL A 105 9.11 -6.09 3.39
N GLY A 106 9.42 -7.08 4.22
CA GLY A 106 8.46 -7.70 5.15
C GLY A 106 7.83 -6.71 6.11
N VAL A 107 8.62 -5.82 6.72
CA VAL A 107 8.11 -4.74 7.59
C VAL A 107 7.18 -3.80 6.83
N ARG A 108 7.52 -3.43 5.59
CA ARG A 108 6.66 -2.61 4.73
C ARG A 108 5.34 -3.32 4.40
N LEU A 109 5.38 -4.62 4.09
CA LEU A 109 4.17 -5.42 3.84
C LEU A 109 3.27 -5.48 5.09
N GLN A 110 3.85 -5.68 6.27
CA GLN A 110 3.08 -5.67 7.53
C GLN A 110 2.39 -4.32 7.76
N ALA A 111 3.09 -3.21 7.49
CA ALA A 111 2.52 -1.87 7.60
C ALA A 111 1.38 -1.65 6.57
N LEU A 112 1.54 -2.16 5.35
CA LEU A 112 0.51 -2.10 4.31
C LEU A 112 -0.74 -2.92 4.68
N GLU A 113 -0.55 -4.11 5.25
CA GLU A 113 -1.66 -4.97 5.69
C GLU A 113 -2.44 -4.33 6.85
N SER A 114 -1.72 -3.74 7.82
CA SER A 114 -2.36 -2.98 8.91
C SER A 114 -3.15 -1.79 8.38
N GLN A 115 -2.62 -1.06 7.39
CA GLN A 115 -3.33 0.05 6.76
C GLN A 115 -4.56 -0.43 5.97
N ALA A 116 -4.46 -1.56 5.26
CA ALA A 116 -5.57 -2.14 4.53
C ALA A 116 -6.71 -2.56 5.48
N PHE A 117 -6.38 -3.14 6.63
CA PHE A 117 -7.34 -3.48 7.68
C PHE A 117 -8.06 -2.22 8.20
N ALA A 118 -7.31 -1.18 8.58
CA ALA A 118 -7.90 0.08 9.04
C ALA A 118 -8.81 0.74 8.00
N ASN A 119 -8.43 0.68 6.71
CA ASN A 119 -9.24 1.20 5.61
C ASN A 119 -10.54 0.40 5.44
N SER A 120 -10.50 -0.93 5.60
CA SER A 120 -11.68 -1.80 5.55
C SER A 120 -12.64 -1.50 6.71
N ASP A 121 -12.12 -1.37 7.93
CA ASP A 121 -12.92 -1.03 9.12
C ASP A 121 -13.57 0.35 8.96
N PHE A 122 -12.82 1.34 8.48
CA PHE A 122 -13.35 2.68 8.21
C PHE A 122 -14.46 2.65 7.15
N SER A 123 -14.27 1.88 6.07
CA SER A 123 -15.30 1.69 5.05
C SER A 123 -16.56 1.03 5.61
N LEU A 124 -16.42 0.01 6.46
CA LEU A 124 -17.56 -0.64 7.11
C LEU A 124 -18.29 0.33 8.04
N HIS A 125 -17.56 1.10 8.83
CA HIS A 125 -18.15 2.10 9.73
C HIS A 125 -18.91 3.17 8.94
N LEU A 126 -18.35 3.66 7.83
CA LEU A 126 -19.06 4.58 6.93
C LEU A 126 -20.33 3.96 6.37
N GLN A 127 -20.32 2.69 5.98
CA GLN A 127 -21.52 1.99 5.50
C GLN A 127 -22.57 1.90 6.61
N GLN A 128 -22.18 1.57 7.85
CA GLN A 128 -23.08 1.53 9.00
C GLN A 128 -23.68 2.92 9.30
N THR A 129 -22.86 3.97 9.32
CA THR A 129 -23.35 5.35 9.51
C THR A 129 -24.31 5.76 8.40
N ILE A 130 -24.02 5.43 7.14
CA ILE A 130 -24.93 5.69 6.01
C ILE A 130 -26.26 4.95 6.20
N SER A 131 -26.22 3.68 6.62
CA SER A 131 -27.43 2.91 6.91
C SER A 131 -28.23 3.50 8.07
N GLU A 132 -27.60 3.85 9.19
CA GLU A 132 -28.28 4.45 10.35
C GLU A 132 -28.91 5.81 10.03
N VAL A 133 -28.19 6.68 9.29
CA VAL A 133 -28.71 7.99 8.87
C VAL A 133 -29.82 7.83 7.83
N GLY A 134 -29.66 6.92 6.86
CA GLY A 134 -30.68 6.66 5.85
C GLY A 134 -31.95 6.03 6.41
N ASP A 135 -31.82 5.06 7.31
CA ASP A 135 -32.97 4.37 7.94
C ASP A 135 -33.74 5.29 8.90
N LEU A 136 -33.06 6.23 9.57
CA LEU A 136 -33.70 7.23 10.43
C LEU A 136 -34.65 8.14 9.63
N ASP A 137 -34.23 8.62 8.46
CA ASP A 137 -35.06 9.48 7.61
C ASP A 137 -36.31 8.76 7.08
N TYR A 138 -36.22 7.48 6.69
CA TYR A 138 -37.39 6.69 6.29
C TYR A 138 -38.36 6.45 7.46
N ALA A 139 -37.85 6.12 8.65
CA ALA A 139 -38.67 5.91 9.84
C ALA A 139 -39.39 7.21 10.28
N GLU A 140 -38.72 8.36 10.19
CA GLU A 140 -39.30 9.67 10.47
C GLU A 140 -40.36 10.07 9.42
N ALA A 141 -40.09 9.86 8.13
CA ALA A 141 -41.03 10.15 7.05
C ALA A 141 -42.33 9.32 7.18
N ILE A 142 -42.24 8.02 7.50
CA ILE A 142 -43.41 7.16 7.75
C ILE A 142 -44.20 7.68 8.97
N THR A 143 -43.50 8.11 10.01
CA THR A 143 -44.14 8.65 11.23
C THR A 143 -44.87 9.97 10.94
N GLN A 144 -44.27 10.87 10.15
CA GLN A 144 -44.92 12.11 9.72
C GLN A 144 -46.16 11.83 8.86
N LEU A 145 -46.03 10.97 7.84
CA LEU A 145 -47.15 10.61 6.98
C LEU A 145 -48.31 9.97 7.76
N SER A 146 -48.01 9.11 8.73
CA SER A 146 -49.01 8.50 9.61
C SER A 146 -49.76 9.55 10.45
N ARG A 147 -49.03 10.55 10.99
CA ARG A 147 -49.63 11.67 11.72
C ARG A 147 -50.51 12.55 10.83
N GLU A 148 -50.07 12.85 9.62
CA GLU A 148 -50.86 13.63 8.65
C GLU A 148 -52.13 12.88 8.23
N THR A 149 -52.01 11.58 7.95
CA THR A 149 -53.15 10.74 7.56
C THR A 149 -54.17 10.64 8.70
N LEU A 150 -53.71 10.45 9.93
CA LEU A 150 -54.56 10.44 11.12
C LEU A 150 -55.26 11.79 11.32
N GLY A 151 -54.52 12.90 11.19
CA GLY A 151 -55.07 14.25 11.28
C GLY A 151 -56.17 14.50 10.23
N LEU A 152 -55.92 14.10 8.97
CA LEU A 152 -56.89 14.19 7.88
C LEU A 152 -58.15 13.37 8.17
N GLN A 153 -57.99 12.13 8.66
CA GLN A 153 -59.11 11.25 8.99
C GLN A 153 -59.95 11.79 10.15
N VAL A 154 -59.30 12.34 11.19
CA VAL A 154 -59.97 13.00 12.33
C VAL A 154 -60.72 14.26 11.87
N ALA A 155 -60.12 15.06 10.99
CA ALA A 155 -60.75 16.25 10.42
C ALA A 155 -62.01 15.88 9.60
N GLN A 156 -61.93 14.84 8.76
CA GLN A 156 -63.07 14.34 7.98
C GLN A 156 -64.20 13.82 8.88
N GLN A 157 -63.87 13.05 9.93
CA GLN A 157 -64.87 12.56 10.89
C GLN A 157 -65.52 13.71 11.67
N SER A 158 -64.73 14.69 12.10
CA SER A 158 -65.24 15.88 12.80
C SER A 158 -66.15 16.71 11.90
N PHE A 159 -65.77 16.90 10.63
CA PHE A 159 -66.57 17.60 9.64
C PHE A 159 -67.91 16.89 9.36
N MET A 160 -67.92 15.55 9.25
CA MET A 160 -69.16 14.77 9.10
C MET A 160 -70.07 14.84 10.33
N ARG A 161 -69.50 14.88 11.55
CA ARG A 161 -70.28 15.06 12.79
C ARG A 161 -70.90 16.46 12.87
N VAL A 162 -70.14 17.51 12.53
CA VAL A 162 -70.64 18.89 12.53
C VAL A 162 -71.72 19.10 11.47
N GLN A 163 -71.55 18.56 10.26
CA GLN A 163 -72.58 18.63 9.22
C GLN A 163 -73.87 17.89 9.59
N ASN A 164 -73.78 16.72 10.24
CA ASN A 164 -74.98 16.05 10.75
C ASN A 164 -75.72 16.91 11.78
N LEU A 165 -75.01 17.51 12.74
CA LEU A 165 -75.62 18.40 13.74
C LEU A 165 -76.23 19.68 13.12
N SER A 166 -75.64 20.19 12.04
CA SER A 166 -76.18 21.31 11.25
C SER A 166 -77.47 20.94 10.54
N LEU A 167 -77.55 19.76 9.94
CA LEU A 167 -78.74 19.28 9.22
C LEU A 167 -79.89 18.96 10.18
N PHE A 168 -79.61 18.43 11.37
CA PHE A 168 -80.61 18.26 12.42
C PHE A 168 -81.15 19.59 12.97
N ASN A 169 -80.33 20.66 13.00
CA ASN A 169 -80.79 22.00 13.40
C ASN A 169 -81.61 22.72 12.31
N TYR A 170 -81.50 22.32 11.04
CA TYR A 170 -82.26 22.96 9.95
C TYR A 170 -83.66 22.34 9.74
N MET A 171 -83.95 21.18 10.36
CA MET A 171 -85.21 20.45 10.22
C MET A 171 -86.16 20.58 11.42
N ASN A 172 -85.92 21.53 12.32
CA ASN A 172 -86.79 21.85 13.47
C ASN A 172 -87.14 23.34 13.47
#